data_AF-A0A351AS54-F1
#
_entry.id   AF-A0A351AS54-F1
#
_cell.length_a   1.000
_cell.length_b   1.000
_cell.length_c   1.000
_cell.angle_alpha   90.00
_cell.angle_beta   90.00
_cell.angle_gamma   90.00
#
_symmetry.space_group_name_H-M   'P 1'
#
loop_
_entity.id
_entity.type
_entity.pdbx_description
1 polymer ?
#
loop_
_entity_poly.entity_id
_entity_poly.type
_entity_poly.pdbx_seq_one_letter_code
_entity_poly.pdbx_strand_id
1 'polypeptide(L)'
;MKKTLKIFAAALIGMAAVACSSAEKMAELADNVVVKCDPAVLECVAGNIDATVTVTYPDKYFHPKAILEVTPVLVYEGGEAKMTPFMYQGEKVKDNYKVVAKAGGTVTEKVHFNYVEGMEQSHLELRGIVKYKAKSYKLPVKKVADGVNTTYMLVKGAGQVPYKADGYQAVLQQTAEGQILYKINSADVQSKQLKGQSIKDFQSALDEIKANERKTLVGTEVVAYASPDGGEKLNNTLSEKRSKSADKAWNKVMKGKDVADPEV
;
A
#
# COMPACT_ATOMS: atom_id res chain seq x y z
N MET A 1 28.19 6.08 56.79
CA MET A 1 27.63 4.76 57.13
C MET A 1 26.36 4.94 57.95
N LYS A 2 25.20 4.58 57.42
CA LYS A 2 24.02 4.07 58.14
C LYS A 2 22.96 3.70 57.08
N LYS A 3 22.60 2.42 57.07
CA LYS A 3 21.90 1.71 55.99
C LYS A 3 20.42 2.10 55.96
N THR A 4 19.89 2.35 54.77
CA THR A 4 18.46 2.48 54.50
C THR A 4 17.83 1.09 54.41
N LEU A 5 16.87 0.83 55.30
CA LEU A 5 16.07 -0.39 55.37
C LEU A 5 14.99 -0.33 54.28
N LYS A 6 15.16 -1.08 53.19
CA LYS A 6 14.11 -1.29 52.19
C LYS A 6 13.21 -2.43 52.66
N ILE A 7 11.98 -2.08 53.02
CA ILE A 7 10.90 -3.02 53.33
C ILE A 7 10.49 -3.68 52.00
N PHE A 8 10.94 -4.92 51.78
CA PHE A 8 10.35 -5.80 50.77
C PHE A 8 9.11 -6.44 51.39
N ALA A 9 7.93 -6.09 50.89
CA ALA A 9 6.69 -6.80 51.17
C ALA A 9 6.79 -8.20 50.57
N ALA A 10 7.01 -9.20 51.43
CA ALA A 10 6.85 -10.60 51.09
C ALA A 10 5.35 -10.92 51.01
N ALA A 11 4.80 -10.99 49.80
CA ALA A 11 3.50 -11.61 49.58
C ALA A 11 3.71 -13.14 49.49
N LEU A 12 3.69 -13.79 50.66
CA LEU A 12 3.47 -15.23 50.79
C LEU A 12 2.04 -15.54 50.32
N ILE A 13 1.87 -15.89 49.05
CA ILE A 13 0.64 -16.56 48.61
C ILE A 13 0.86 -18.06 48.81
N GLY A 14 0.47 -18.52 50.00
CA GLY A 14 0.16 -19.91 50.23
C GLY A 14 -1.16 -20.25 49.55
N MET A 15 -1.11 -21.06 48.50
CA MET A 15 -2.23 -21.91 48.10
C MET A 15 -1.74 -23.34 48.05
N ALA A 16 -1.83 -24.01 49.20
CA ALA A 16 -1.83 -25.46 49.27
C ALA A 16 -3.17 -25.98 48.73
N ALA A 17 -3.32 -26.02 47.41
CA ALA A 17 -4.34 -26.84 46.78
C ALA A 17 -3.71 -28.21 46.49
N VAL A 18 -3.91 -29.17 47.39
CA VAL A 18 -3.66 -30.60 47.13
C VAL A 18 -4.71 -31.06 46.11
N ALA A 19 -4.51 -30.69 44.86
CA ALA A 19 -5.50 -30.86 43.82
C ALA A 19 -4.98 -31.92 42.85
N CYS A 20 -5.64 -33.08 42.82
CA CYS A 20 -5.43 -34.13 41.82
C CYS A 20 -5.14 -33.52 40.44
N SER A 21 -4.01 -33.91 39.85
CA SER A 21 -3.58 -33.45 38.53
C SER A 21 -4.63 -33.90 37.51
N SER A 22 -5.47 -33.00 37.00
CA SER A 22 -6.30 -33.24 35.83
C SER A 22 -5.58 -32.68 34.61
N ALA A 23 -5.69 -33.34 33.45
CA ALA A 23 -5.07 -32.87 32.20
C ALA A 23 -5.60 -31.49 31.77
N GLU A 24 -6.81 -31.13 32.17
CA GLU A 24 -7.43 -29.82 32.00
C GLU A 24 -6.61 -28.68 32.61
N LYS A 25 -5.95 -28.91 33.75
CA LYS A 25 -5.07 -27.92 34.38
C LYS A 25 -3.89 -27.52 33.51
N MET A 26 -3.49 -28.34 32.55
CA MET A 26 -2.43 -27.95 31.61
C MET A 26 -2.88 -26.78 30.72
N ALA A 27 -4.18 -26.70 30.39
CA ALA A 27 -4.74 -25.57 29.67
C ALA A 27 -4.89 -24.34 30.57
N GLU A 28 -5.37 -24.52 31.82
CA GLU A 28 -5.51 -23.43 32.80
C GLU A 28 -4.17 -22.81 33.20
N LEU A 29 -3.13 -23.62 33.32
CA LEU A 29 -1.78 -23.20 33.73
C LEU A 29 -0.85 -22.92 32.54
N ALA A 30 -1.38 -22.87 31.31
CA ALA A 30 -0.57 -22.69 30.09
C ALA A 30 0.25 -21.39 30.11
N ASP A 31 -0.19 -20.38 30.87
CA ASP A 31 0.54 -19.12 31.04
C ASP A 31 1.85 -19.26 31.83
N ASN A 32 1.99 -20.33 32.62
CA ASN A 32 3.22 -20.62 33.37
C ASN A 32 4.29 -21.31 32.52
N VAL A 33 3.97 -21.71 31.29
CA VAL A 33 4.93 -22.27 30.35
C VAL A 33 5.77 -21.15 29.74
N VAL A 34 7.09 -21.26 29.91
CA VAL A 34 8.03 -20.27 29.37
C VAL A 34 8.48 -20.74 27.99
N VAL A 35 8.35 -19.88 26.99
CA VAL A 35 8.79 -20.15 25.63
C VAL A 35 9.84 -19.12 25.22
N LYS A 36 10.91 -19.59 24.58
CA LYS A 36 11.97 -18.77 24.00
C LYS A 36 12.22 -19.19 22.56
N CYS A 37 12.57 -18.23 21.71
CA CYS A 37 12.96 -18.43 20.33
C CYS A 37 14.39 -17.93 20.11
N ASP A 38 15.15 -18.68 19.33
CA ASP A 38 16.48 -18.27 18.84
C ASP A 38 16.55 -18.51 17.32
N PRO A 39 16.66 -17.47 16.49
CA PRO A 39 16.73 -16.05 16.86
C PRO A 39 15.39 -15.50 17.39
N ALA A 40 15.44 -14.41 18.17
CA ALA A 40 14.24 -13.79 18.76
C ALA A 40 13.37 -13.06 17.71
N VAL A 41 14.01 -12.49 16.70
CA VAL A 41 13.38 -12.04 15.45
C VAL A 41 13.80 -13.05 14.40
N LEU A 42 12.85 -13.63 13.68
CA LEU A 42 13.18 -14.65 12.69
C LEU A 42 13.98 -14.03 11.56
N GLU A 43 14.80 -14.82 10.89
CA GLU A 43 15.57 -14.39 9.73
C GLU A 43 15.24 -15.31 8.57
N CYS A 44 15.03 -14.72 7.39
CA CYS A 44 15.02 -15.49 6.17
C CYS A 44 16.44 -15.54 5.60
N VAL A 45 16.93 -16.73 5.31
CA VAL A 45 18.21 -16.94 4.65
C VAL A 45 17.98 -17.85 3.45
N ALA A 46 18.23 -17.32 2.25
CA ALA A 46 18.07 -18.06 0.99
C ALA A 46 16.68 -18.74 0.85
N GLY A 47 15.62 -18.08 1.30
CA GLY A 47 14.24 -18.57 1.23
C GLY A 47 13.82 -19.48 2.39
N ASN A 48 14.70 -19.73 3.35
CA ASN A 48 14.42 -20.58 4.52
C ASN A 48 14.29 -19.72 5.77
N ILE A 49 13.36 -20.07 6.64
CA ILE A 49 13.17 -19.46 7.95
C ILE A 49 13.36 -20.56 8.98
N ASP A 50 14.55 -20.59 9.57
CA ASP A 50 14.95 -21.57 10.58
C ASP A 50 15.02 -20.93 11.95
N ALA A 51 14.46 -21.58 12.96
CA ALA A 51 14.62 -21.15 14.35
C ALA A 51 14.63 -22.32 15.32
N THR A 52 15.13 -22.07 16.52
CA THR A 52 15.13 -23.00 17.63
C THR A 52 14.17 -22.51 18.69
N VAL A 53 13.14 -23.30 18.96
CA VAL A 53 12.13 -23.01 19.98
C VAL A 53 12.42 -23.84 21.22
N THR A 54 12.62 -23.16 22.35
CA THR A 54 12.83 -23.79 23.65
C THR A 54 11.62 -23.54 24.54
N VAL A 55 11.01 -24.61 25.02
CA VAL A 55 9.82 -24.60 25.89
C VAL A 55 10.17 -25.20 27.24
N THR A 56 9.96 -24.44 28.30
CA THR A 56 10.15 -24.87 29.69
C THR A 56 8.81 -25.04 30.37
N TYR A 57 8.51 -26.30 30.73
CA TYR A 57 7.35 -26.69 31.50
C TYR A 57 7.70 -26.72 32.99
N PRO A 58 6.96 -26.00 33.86
CA PRO A 58 7.27 -25.93 35.29
C PRO A 58 6.90 -27.21 36.05
N ASP A 59 7.35 -27.32 37.30
CA ASP A 59 6.96 -28.41 38.21
C ASP A 59 5.44 -28.53 38.29
N LYS A 60 4.97 -29.79 38.30
CA LYS A 60 3.56 -30.20 38.35
C LYS A 60 2.68 -29.73 37.19
N TYR A 61 3.25 -29.10 36.16
CA TYR A 61 2.48 -28.70 34.98
C TYR A 61 2.04 -29.93 34.17
N PHE A 62 2.99 -30.77 33.75
CA PHE A 62 2.72 -31.84 32.79
C PHE A 62 2.04 -33.03 33.46
N HIS A 63 0.86 -33.41 32.98
CA HIS A 63 0.13 -34.53 33.54
C HIS A 63 0.77 -35.88 33.16
N PRO A 64 1.09 -36.78 34.10
CA PRO A 64 1.85 -38.02 33.83
C PRO A 64 1.26 -38.94 32.75
N LYS A 65 -0.05 -38.88 32.51
CA LYS A 65 -0.75 -39.73 31.52
C LYS A 65 -1.28 -38.96 30.30
N ALA A 66 -0.89 -37.70 30.12
CA ALA A 66 -1.36 -36.89 29.00
C ALA A 66 -0.37 -36.94 27.83
N ILE A 67 -0.90 -36.69 26.64
CA ILE A 67 -0.14 -36.43 25.41
C ILE A 67 -0.37 -34.97 25.06
N LEU A 68 0.67 -34.25 24.65
CA LEU A 68 0.60 -32.86 24.20
C LEU A 68 1.08 -32.80 22.75
N GLU A 69 0.24 -32.25 21.89
CA GLU A 69 0.55 -31.95 20.49
C GLU A 69 0.79 -30.44 20.40
N VAL A 70 1.94 -30.03 19.88
CA VAL A 70 2.29 -28.61 19.70
C VAL A 70 2.56 -28.35 18.23
N THR A 71 1.70 -27.60 17.57
CA THR A 71 1.86 -27.20 16.17
C THR A 71 2.49 -25.81 16.09
N PRO A 72 3.72 -25.67 15.55
CA PRO A 72 4.24 -24.38 15.13
C PRO A 72 3.49 -23.85 13.91
N VAL A 73 3.08 -22.58 13.98
CA VAL A 73 2.37 -21.90 12.90
C VAL A 73 2.97 -20.52 12.70
N LEU A 74 3.37 -20.23 11.46
CA LEU A 74 3.76 -18.88 11.05
C LEU A 74 2.55 -18.21 10.40
N VAL A 75 2.05 -17.14 11.00
CA VAL A 75 0.83 -16.42 10.59
C VAL A 75 1.24 -15.10 9.93
N TYR A 76 0.65 -14.77 8.79
CA TYR A 76 0.92 -13.55 8.01
C TYR A 76 -0.34 -13.12 7.25
N GLU A 77 -0.36 -11.91 6.67
CA GLU A 77 -1.55 -11.34 6.02
C GLU A 77 -2.10 -12.24 4.89
N GLY A 78 -1.23 -12.99 4.22
CA GLY A 78 -1.58 -13.94 3.15
C GLY A 78 -1.99 -15.35 3.61
N GLY A 79 -1.98 -15.67 4.91
CA GLY A 79 -2.42 -16.96 5.43
C GLY A 79 -1.58 -17.53 6.58
N GLU A 80 -1.47 -18.86 6.63
CA GLU A 80 -0.74 -19.57 7.68
C GLU A 80 0.09 -20.71 7.09
N ALA A 81 1.37 -20.78 7.47
CA ALA A 81 2.22 -21.94 7.23
C ALA A 81 2.29 -22.81 8.50
N LYS A 82 1.97 -24.09 8.39
CA LYS A 82 1.86 -25.03 9.54
C LYS A 82 2.89 -26.14 9.42
N MET A 83 3.63 -26.38 10.50
CA MET A 83 4.48 -27.56 10.60
C MET A 83 3.71 -28.78 11.10
N THR A 84 4.29 -29.97 10.92
CA THR A 84 3.86 -31.16 11.65
C THR A 84 3.99 -30.93 13.16
N PRO A 85 3.01 -31.35 13.99
CA PRO A 85 3.09 -31.12 15.43
C PRO A 85 4.26 -31.86 16.08
N PHE A 86 4.91 -31.20 17.05
CA PHE A 86 5.77 -31.88 18.00
C PHE A 86 4.91 -32.62 19.03
N MET A 87 5.29 -33.86 19.30
CA MET A 87 4.55 -34.74 20.20
C MET A 87 5.33 -34.94 21.50
N TYR A 88 4.67 -34.64 22.62
CA TYR A 88 5.19 -34.86 23.96
C TYR A 88 4.26 -35.77 24.75
N GLN A 89 4.82 -36.51 25.70
CA GLN A 89 4.02 -37.39 26.56
C GLN A 89 4.46 -37.31 28.02
N GLY A 90 3.53 -37.59 28.92
CA GLY A 90 3.83 -37.74 30.34
C GLY A 90 4.54 -39.07 30.63
N GLU A 91 5.26 -39.12 31.74
CA GLU A 91 6.08 -40.27 32.18
C GLU A 91 5.33 -41.62 32.36
N LYS A 92 4.00 -41.62 32.41
CA LYS A 92 3.15 -42.83 32.54
C LYS A 92 2.40 -43.17 31.25
N VAL A 93 2.67 -42.47 30.15
CA VAL A 93 2.23 -42.84 28.80
C VAL A 93 3.23 -43.85 28.22
N LYS A 94 2.73 -44.86 27.51
CA LYS A 94 3.55 -45.96 26.95
C LYS A 94 3.86 -45.80 25.46
N ASP A 95 3.45 -44.69 24.86
CA ASP A 95 3.82 -44.35 23.49
C ASP A 95 5.31 -43.97 23.41
N ASN A 96 5.80 -43.66 22.22
CA ASN A 96 7.22 -43.36 21.97
C ASN A 96 7.45 -41.88 21.61
N TYR A 97 6.72 -40.98 22.24
CA TYR A 97 6.92 -39.53 22.10
C TYR A 97 7.92 -39.01 23.15
N LYS A 98 8.37 -37.76 22.96
CA LYS A 98 9.33 -37.13 23.88
C LYS A 98 8.71 -36.95 25.27
N VAL A 99 9.34 -37.54 26.28
CA VAL A 99 8.79 -37.55 27.65
C VAL A 99 9.05 -36.21 28.34
N VAL A 100 8.01 -35.63 28.95
CA VAL A 100 8.10 -34.48 29.88
C VAL A 100 7.61 -34.95 31.25
N ALA A 101 8.50 -34.90 32.24
CA ALA A 101 8.22 -35.38 33.58
C ALA A 101 7.25 -34.46 34.33
N LYS A 102 6.57 -35.01 35.34
CA LYS A 102 5.72 -34.19 36.23
C LYS A 102 6.54 -33.15 37.00
N ALA A 103 7.82 -33.42 37.26
CA ALA A 103 8.74 -32.47 37.90
C ALA A 103 9.06 -31.24 37.03
N GLY A 104 8.52 -31.17 35.80
CA GLY A 104 8.84 -30.19 34.80
C GLY A 104 9.94 -30.68 33.86
N GLY A 105 10.32 -29.81 32.93
CA GLY A 105 11.35 -30.12 31.94
C GLY A 105 11.47 -29.03 30.89
N THR A 106 12.62 -28.98 30.24
CA THR A 106 12.84 -28.11 29.08
C THR A 106 13.00 -28.97 27.84
N VAL A 107 12.30 -28.59 26.78
CA VAL A 107 12.40 -29.20 25.46
C VAL A 107 12.84 -28.15 24.46
N THR A 108 13.71 -28.56 23.54
CA THR A 108 14.17 -27.72 22.44
C THR A 108 13.82 -28.42 21.14
N GLU A 109 13.20 -27.69 20.22
CA GLU A 109 12.79 -28.16 18.90
C GLU A 109 13.25 -27.18 17.82
N LYS A 110 13.54 -27.71 16.63
CA LYS A 110 13.87 -26.90 15.46
C LYS A 110 12.61 -26.68 14.63
N VAL A 111 12.35 -25.44 14.26
CA VAL A 111 11.27 -25.07 13.34
C VAL A 111 11.87 -24.62 12.01
N HIS A 112 11.17 -24.92 10.93
CA HIS A 112 11.59 -24.61 9.58
C HIS A 112 10.35 -24.25 8.73
N PHE A 113 10.44 -23.13 8.01
CA PHE A 113 9.43 -22.70 7.06
C PHE A 113 10.09 -22.23 5.77
N ASN A 114 9.44 -22.50 4.64
CA ASN A 114 9.79 -21.88 3.36
C ASN A 114 9.14 -20.50 3.30
N TYR A 115 9.93 -19.48 2.98
CA TYR A 115 9.46 -18.12 2.83
C TYR A 115 8.49 -17.99 1.65
N VAL A 116 7.42 -17.23 1.86
CA VAL A 116 6.55 -16.70 0.81
C VAL A 116 6.32 -15.21 1.06
N GLU A 117 5.96 -14.48 0.01
CA GLU A 117 5.66 -13.04 0.09
C GLU A 117 4.56 -12.75 1.12
N GLY A 118 4.77 -11.71 1.94
CA GLY A 118 3.92 -11.35 3.07
C GLY A 118 4.45 -11.83 4.43
N MET A 119 5.39 -12.79 4.46
CA MET A 119 5.95 -13.30 5.71
C MET A 119 6.89 -12.30 6.43
N GLU A 120 7.30 -11.22 5.78
CA GLU A 120 8.03 -10.12 6.42
C GLU A 120 7.25 -9.50 7.60
N GLN A 121 5.92 -9.43 7.48
CA GLN A 121 4.98 -9.04 8.55
C GLN A 121 4.25 -10.27 9.10
N SER A 122 5.01 -11.23 9.63
CA SER A 122 4.47 -12.44 10.25
C SER A 122 4.66 -12.48 11.76
N HIS A 123 4.04 -13.46 12.42
CA HIS A 123 4.43 -13.88 13.76
C HIS A 123 4.40 -15.40 13.87
N LEU A 124 5.35 -15.94 14.63
CA LEU A 124 5.39 -17.36 14.96
C LEU A 124 4.59 -17.61 16.24
N GLU A 125 3.70 -18.58 16.20
CA GLU A 125 2.93 -19.01 17.36
C GLU A 125 2.89 -20.54 17.50
N LEU A 126 2.74 -21.00 18.74
CA LEU A 126 2.55 -22.40 19.08
C LEU A 126 1.09 -22.64 19.47
N ARG A 127 0.49 -23.64 18.83
CA ARG A 127 -0.88 -24.10 19.11
C ARG A 127 -0.83 -25.47 19.76
N GLY A 128 -1.24 -25.55 21.03
CA GLY A 128 -1.19 -26.77 21.82
C GLY A 128 -2.55 -27.48 21.94
N ILE A 129 -2.55 -28.81 21.89
CA ILE A 129 -3.70 -29.65 22.24
C ILE A 129 -3.24 -30.74 23.21
N VAL A 130 -3.83 -30.77 24.41
CA VAL A 130 -3.60 -31.82 25.39
C VAL A 130 -4.67 -32.89 25.26
N LYS A 131 -4.25 -34.14 25.15
CA LYS A 131 -5.11 -35.32 25.07
C LYS A 131 -4.94 -36.18 26.32
N TYR A 132 -6.06 -36.57 26.93
CA TYR A 132 -6.09 -37.52 28.03
C TYR A 132 -7.34 -38.39 27.94
N LYS A 133 -7.14 -39.70 27.75
CA LYS A 133 -8.22 -40.64 27.42
C LYS A 133 -9.00 -40.11 26.20
N ALA A 134 -10.33 -40.07 26.28
CA ALA A 134 -11.20 -39.56 25.22
C ALA A 134 -11.36 -38.03 25.21
N LYS A 135 -10.70 -37.30 26.13
CA LYS A 135 -10.84 -35.83 26.24
C LYS A 135 -9.65 -35.12 25.59
N SER A 136 -9.96 -34.01 24.93
CA SER A 136 -8.99 -33.10 24.32
C SER A 136 -9.23 -31.67 24.82
N TYR A 137 -8.16 -30.98 25.19
CA TYR A 137 -8.17 -29.63 25.72
C TYR A 137 -7.26 -28.75 24.85
N LYS A 138 -7.82 -27.70 24.24
CA LYS A 138 -7.05 -26.73 23.45
C LYS A 138 -6.36 -25.75 24.40
N LEU A 139 -5.06 -25.54 24.21
CA LEU A 139 -4.29 -24.58 24.99
C LEU A 139 -4.45 -23.18 24.39
N PRO A 140 -4.33 -22.12 25.21
CA PRO A 140 -4.11 -20.77 24.71
C PRO A 140 -2.95 -20.73 23.73
N VAL A 141 -3.10 -19.96 22.65
CA VAL A 141 -2.04 -19.77 21.66
C VAL A 141 -0.90 -18.98 22.29
N LYS A 142 0.34 -19.45 22.09
CA LYS A 142 1.54 -18.74 22.58
C LYS A 142 2.30 -18.16 21.40
N LYS A 143 2.35 -16.83 21.31
CA LYS A 143 3.22 -16.12 20.37
C LYS A 143 4.67 -16.23 20.83
N VAL A 144 5.58 -16.48 19.89
CA VAL A 144 6.97 -16.88 20.14
C VAL A 144 7.99 -15.93 19.52
N ALA A 145 7.71 -15.43 18.31
CA ALA A 145 8.56 -14.45 17.62
C ALA A 145 7.71 -13.54 16.74
N ASP A 146 8.23 -12.34 16.46
CA ASP A 146 7.59 -11.32 15.64
C ASP A 146 8.47 -10.97 14.44
N GLY A 147 7.87 -10.98 13.25
CA GLY A 147 8.48 -10.62 11.98
C GLY A 147 9.51 -11.62 11.48
N VAL A 148 9.83 -11.49 10.19
CA VAL A 148 10.95 -12.20 9.55
C VAL A 148 11.83 -11.14 8.89
N ASN A 149 13.11 -11.11 9.26
CA ASN A 149 14.09 -10.26 8.62
C ASN A 149 14.38 -10.78 7.20
N THR A 150 13.97 -10.01 6.20
CA THR A 150 14.16 -10.29 4.78
C THR A 150 15.11 -9.30 4.11
N THR A 151 15.91 -8.56 4.88
CA THR A 151 16.76 -7.46 4.39
C THR A 151 17.68 -7.89 3.23
N TYR A 152 18.16 -9.13 3.23
CA TYR A 152 19.00 -9.65 2.15
C TYR A 152 18.30 -9.65 0.77
N MET A 153 16.97 -9.76 0.75
CA MET A 153 16.16 -9.72 -0.47
C MET A 153 16.01 -8.31 -1.05
N LEU A 154 16.33 -7.26 -0.27
CA LEU A 154 16.23 -5.86 -0.73
C LEU A 154 17.39 -5.45 -1.64
N VAL A 155 18.46 -6.25 -1.70
CA VAL A 155 19.63 -5.95 -2.53
C VAL A 155 19.28 -6.08 -4.01
N LYS A 156 19.34 -4.96 -4.74
CA LYS A 156 19.23 -4.94 -6.19
C LYS A 156 20.61 -5.07 -6.82
N GLY A 157 20.81 -6.07 -7.68
CA GLY A 157 22.10 -6.32 -8.34
C GLY A 157 22.52 -5.26 -9.37
N ALA A 158 21.60 -4.39 -9.80
CA ALA A 158 21.87 -3.26 -10.68
C ALA A 158 21.14 -2.01 -10.17
N GLY A 159 21.81 -0.86 -10.27
CA GLY A 159 21.19 0.43 -9.96
C GLY A 159 20.06 0.73 -10.93
N GLN A 160 18.88 1.02 -10.39
CA GLN A 160 17.76 1.54 -11.18
C GLN A 160 17.83 3.06 -11.14
N VAL A 161 17.94 3.71 -12.30
CA VAL A 161 17.79 5.17 -12.40
C VAL A 161 16.29 5.47 -12.39
N PRO A 162 15.76 6.20 -11.40
CA PRO A 162 14.36 6.60 -11.42
C PRO A 162 14.17 7.66 -12.52
N TYR A 163 13.61 7.25 -13.65
CA TYR A 163 13.20 8.17 -14.69
C TYR A 163 11.90 8.85 -14.23
N LYS A 164 11.99 10.14 -13.93
CA LYS A 164 10.81 11.00 -13.82
C LYS A 164 10.46 11.47 -15.23
N ALA A 165 9.20 11.40 -15.62
CA ALA A 165 8.74 12.07 -16.83
C ALA A 165 9.08 13.56 -16.71
N ASP A 166 9.95 14.06 -17.57
CA ASP A 166 10.16 15.50 -17.69
C ASP A 166 8.94 16.12 -18.40
N GLY A 167 8.71 17.41 -18.16
CA GLY A 167 7.65 18.16 -18.83
C GLY A 167 8.03 18.62 -20.22
N TYR A 168 8.99 17.95 -20.89
CA TYR A 168 9.47 18.39 -22.19
C TYR A 168 8.34 18.28 -23.23
N GLN A 169 8.02 19.41 -23.85
CA GLN A 169 7.15 19.47 -25.01
C GLN A 169 8.00 19.89 -26.20
N ALA A 170 8.15 18.99 -27.17
CA ALA A 170 8.91 19.28 -28.40
C ALA A 170 8.27 20.41 -29.22
N VAL A 171 6.96 20.60 -29.08
CA VAL A 171 6.18 21.64 -29.75
C VAL A 171 5.29 22.33 -28.71
N LEU A 172 5.42 23.65 -28.61
CA LEU A 172 4.57 24.50 -27.77
C LEU A 172 3.47 25.12 -28.63
N GLN A 173 2.20 24.89 -28.28
CA GLN A 173 1.08 25.54 -28.94
C GLN A 173 0.94 26.98 -28.44
N GLN A 174 0.82 27.93 -29.37
CA GLN A 174 0.61 29.34 -29.08
C GLN A 174 -0.55 29.84 -29.93
N THR A 175 -1.47 30.59 -29.32
CA THR A 175 -2.62 31.19 -30.00
C THR A 175 -2.43 32.69 -30.09
N ALA A 176 -2.69 33.26 -31.26
CA ALA A 176 -2.78 34.70 -31.48
C ALA A 176 -4.20 35.03 -31.96
N GLU A 177 -4.80 36.07 -31.41
CA GLU A 177 -6.22 36.39 -31.65
C GLU A 177 -6.39 37.82 -32.17
N GLY A 178 -7.29 37.98 -33.14
CA GLY A 178 -7.78 39.27 -33.63
C GLY A 178 -9.28 39.37 -33.42
N GLN A 179 -9.75 40.49 -32.86
CA GLN A 179 -11.15 40.68 -32.48
C GLN A 179 -11.85 41.71 -33.36
N ILE A 180 -13.07 41.39 -33.79
CA ILE A 180 -13.98 42.29 -34.50
C ILE A 180 -15.20 42.57 -33.61
N LEU A 181 -15.36 43.82 -33.17
CA LEU A 181 -16.51 44.21 -32.34
C LEU A 181 -17.71 44.64 -33.20
N TYR A 182 -18.88 44.10 -32.90
CA TYR A 182 -20.13 44.44 -33.58
C TYR A 182 -20.96 45.44 -32.76
N LYS A 183 -21.81 46.21 -33.45
CA LYS A 183 -22.88 46.96 -32.77
C LYS A 183 -23.91 45.99 -32.18
N ILE A 184 -24.62 46.44 -31.15
CA ILE A 184 -25.72 45.70 -30.53
C ILE A 184 -26.73 45.30 -31.60
N ASN A 185 -27.13 44.02 -31.60
CA ASN A 185 -28.08 43.42 -32.53
C ASN A 185 -27.74 43.60 -34.04
N SER A 186 -26.45 43.70 -34.37
CA SER A 186 -25.97 43.78 -35.77
C SER A 186 -24.93 42.69 -36.04
N ALA A 187 -24.89 42.25 -37.30
CA ALA A 187 -23.88 41.38 -37.87
C ALA A 187 -23.01 42.09 -38.91
N ASP A 188 -23.10 43.43 -39.01
CA ASP A 188 -22.36 44.21 -39.99
C ASP A 188 -20.97 44.58 -39.46
N VAL A 189 -19.94 44.15 -40.18
CA VAL A 189 -18.56 44.48 -39.84
C VAL A 189 -18.26 45.93 -40.20
N GLN A 190 -17.86 46.72 -39.21
CA GLN A 190 -17.51 48.12 -39.44
C GLN A 190 -16.08 48.24 -39.95
N SER A 191 -15.87 49.05 -40.99
CA SER A 191 -14.53 49.30 -41.56
C SER A 191 -13.49 49.80 -40.54
N LYS A 192 -13.93 50.48 -39.47
CA LYS A 192 -13.03 50.91 -38.37
C LYS A 192 -12.49 49.75 -37.54
N GLN A 193 -13.24 48.66 -37.40
CA GLN A 193 -12.82 47.48 -36.63
C GLN A 193 -11.72 46.72 -37.37
N LEU A 194 -11.82 46.67 -38.71
CA LEU A 194 -10.78 46.06 -39.57
C LEU A 194 -9.46 46.83 -39.58
N LYS A 195 -9.46 48.08 -39.11
CA LYS A 195 -8.26 48.92 -38.96
C LYS A 195 -7.85 49.10 -37.50
N GLY A 196 -8.54 48.43 -36.58
CA GLY A 196 -8.30 48.50 -35.15
C GLY A 196 -6.98 47.84 -34.75
N GLN A 197 -6.53 48.12 -33.53
CA GLN A 197 -5.25 47.61 -33.03
C GLN A 197 -5.22 46.08 -32.97
N SER A 198 -6.30 45.45 -32.49
CA SER A 198 -6.38 43.99 -32.38
C SER A 198 -6.17 43.26 -33.71
N ILE A 199 -6.68 43.79 -34.82
CA ILE A 199 -6.47 43.21 -36.16
C ILE A 199 -5.03 43.42 -36.63
N LYS A 200 -4.41 44.56 -36.32
CA LYS A 200 -3.00 44.83 -36.64
C LYS A 200 -2.06 43.93 -35.85
N ASP A 201 -2.34 43.70 -34.58
CA ASP A 201 -1.55 42.83 -33.70
C ASP A 201 -1.60 41.40 -34.22
N PHE A 202 -2.79 40.91 -34.59
CA PHE A 202 -2.96 39.61 -35.21
C PHE A 202 -2.22 39.48 -36.55
N GLN A 203 -2.33 40.48 -37.43
CA GLN A 203 -1.58 40.51 -38.69
C GLN A 203 -0.06 40.50 -38.46
N SER A 204 0.42 41.18 -37.42
CA SER A 204 1.84 41.22 -37.04
C SER A 204 2.31 39.87 -36.49
N ALA A 205 1.48 39.19 -35.70
CA ALA A 205 1.75 37.83 -35.22
C ALA A 205 1.89 36.84 -36.38
N LEU A 206 1.05 36.96 -37.42
CA LEU A 206 1.18 36.15 -38.63
C LEU A 206 2.46 36.43 -39.41
N ASP A 207 2.89 37.69 -39.49
CA ASP A 207 4.16 38.06 -40.13
C ASP A 207 5.36 37.53 -39.33
N GLU A 208 5.29 37.57 -38.00
CA GLU A 208 6.31 37.00 -37.12
C GLU A 208 6.40 35.47 -37.26
N ILE A 209 5.26 34.78 -37.38
CA ILE A 209 5.21 33.33 -37.62
C ILE A 209 5.92 33.00 -38.95
N LYS A 210 5.69 33.78 -40.01
CA LYS A 210 6.34 33.58 -41.31
C LYS A 210 7.84 33.88 -41.29
N ALA A 211 8.25 34.88 -40.52
CA ALA A 211 9.65 35.28 -40.41
C ALA A 211 10.47 34.35 -39.50
N ASN A 212 9.83 33.45 -38.75
CA ASN A 212 10.49 32.62 -37.75
C ASN A 212 10.42 31.13 -38.13
N GLU A 213 11.55 30.57 -38.53
CA GLU A 213 11.71 29.15 -38.92
C GLU A 213 11.33 28.15 -37.81
N ARG A 214 11.20 28.60 -36.55
CA ARG A 214 10.78 27.76 -35.41
C ARG A 214 9.28 27.80 -35.13
N LYS A 215 8.51 28.57 -35.90
CA LYS A 215 7.06 28.69 -35.76
C LYS A 215 6.40 28.13 -37.02
N THR A 216 5.35 27.36 -36.85
CA THR A 216 4.54 26.86 -37.95
C THR A 216 3.09 27.17 -37.65
N LEU A 217 2.41 27.81 -38.60
CA LEU A 217 0.98 28.03 -38.49
C LEU A 217 0.26 26.69 -38.66
N VAL A 218 -0.43 26.25 -37.62
CA VAL A 218 -1.14 24.95 -37.61
C VAL A 218 -2.55 25.09 -38.19
N GLY A 219 -3.22 26.20 -37.92
CA GLY A 219 -4.58 26.44 -38.40
C GLY A 219 -5.07 27.84 -38.03
N THR A 220 -6.18 28.22 -38.63
CA THR A 220 -6.88 29.48 -38.37
C THR A 220 -8.36 29.17 -38.22
N GLU A 221 -9.02 29.79 -37.24
CA GLU A 221 -10.42 29.56 -36.92
C GLU A 221 -11.13 30.91 -36.76
N VAL A 222 -12.38 31.00 -37.23
CA VAL A 222 -13.24 32.17 -37.03
C VAL A 222 -14.39 31.79 -36.10
N VAL A 223 -14.32 32.27 -34.86
CA VAL A 223 -15.37 32.03 -33.86
C VAL A 223 -16.24 33.28 -33.68
N ALA A 224 -17.55 33.14 -33.88
CA ALA A 224 -18.51 34.23 -33.78
C ALA A 224 -19.48 34.06 -32.59
N TYR A 225 -19.54 35.07 -31.72
CA TYR A 225 -20.40 35.10 -30.55
C TYR A 225 -21.54 36.16 -30.67
N ALA A 226 -22.70 35.85 -30.11
CA ALA A 226 -23.79 36.78 -29.84
C ALA A 226 -23.92 36.97 -28.31
N SER A 227 -24.36 38.15 -27.88
CA SER A 227 -24.63 38.41 -26.46
C SER A 227 -25.74 37.47 -25.98
N PRO A 228 -25.72 36.98 -24.72
CA PRO A 228 -26.82 36.20 -24.17
C PRO A 228 -28.14 37.00 -24.02
N ASP A 229 -28.11 38.31 -24.28
CA ASP A 229 -29.29 39.18 -24.23
C ASP A 229 -30.31 38.81 -25.31
N GLY A 230 -31.52 38.41 -24.91
CA GLY A 230 -32.62 38.07 -25.81
C GLY A 230 -32.89 36.57 -25.93
N GLY A 231 -33.68 36.18 -26.93
CA GLY A 231 -34.08 34.78 -27.14
C GLY A 231 -32.97 33.97 -27.82
N GLU A 232 -32.74 32.74 -27.34
CA GLU A 232 -31.70 31.82 -27.85
C GLU A 232 -31.72 31.66 -29.38
N LYS A 233 -32.89 31.48 -29.98
CA LYS A 233 -33.03 31.36 -31.45
C LYS A 233 -32.53 32.58 -32.20
N LEU A 234 -32.75 33.78 -31.64
CA LEU A 234 -32.30 35.04 -32.22
C LEU A 234 -30.78 35.17 -32.10
N ASN A 235 -30.22 34.76 -30.97
CA ASN A 235 -28.77 34.78 -30.73
C ASN A 235 -28.03 33.76 -31.61
N ASN A 236 -28.56 32.55 -31.77
CA ASN A 236 -27.99 31.55 -32.69
C ASN A 236 -27.98 32.07 -34.13
N THR A 237 -29.09 32.64 -34.59
CA THR A 237 -29.19 33.25 -35.93
C THR A 237 -28.23 34.43 -36.10
N LEU A 238 -28.05 35.23 -35.04
CA LEU A 238 -27.15 36.39 -35.07
C LEU A 238 -25.67 35.98 -35.09
N SER A 239 -25.28 34.98 -34.29
CA SER A 239 -23.93 34.38 -34.31
C SER A 239 -23.61 33.81 -35.69
N GLU A 240 -24.54 33.07 -36.31
CA GLU A 240 -24.34 32.50 -37.65
C GLU A 240 -24.16 33.59 -38.71
N LYS A 241 -24.94 34.68 -38.62
CA LYS A 241 -24.76 35.86 -39.48
C LYS A 241 -23.43 36.57 -39.24
N ARG A 242 -22.93 36.57 -38.00
CA ARG A 242 -21.63 37.13 -37.64
C ARG A 242 -20.47 36.27 -38.14
N SER A 243 -20.54 34.94 -38.08
CA SER A 243 -19.56 34.05 -38.75
C SER A 243 -19.44 34.42 -40.22
N LYS A 244 -20.57 34.42 -40.95
CA LYS A 244 -20.57 34.72 -42.39
C LYS A 244 -20.03 36.12 -42.73
N SER A 245 -20.18 37.10 -41.84
CA SER A 245 -19.64 38.44 -42.06
C SER A 245 -18.17 38.55 -41.64
N ALA A 246 -17.76 37.81 -40.62
CA ALA A 246 -16.37 37.65 -40.20
C ALA A 246 -15.54 36.92 -41.27
N ASP A 247 -16.07 35.87 -41.92
CA ASP A 247 -15.39 35.18 -43.03
C ASP A 247 -15.14 36.11 -44.21
N LYS A 248 -16.12 36.95 -44.54
CA LYS A 248 -15.97 37.98 -45.58
C LYS A 248 -14.92 39.02 -45.19
N ALA A 249 -14.88 39.38 -43.91
CA ALA A 249 -13.89 40.30 -43.38
C ALA A 249 -12.48 39.69 -43.35
N TRP A 250 -12.37 38.40 -43.03
CA TRP A 250 -11.13 37.62 -43.06
C TRP A 250 -10.46 37.73 -44.43
N ASN A 251 -11.20 37.42 -45.49
CA ASN A 251 -10.69 37.52 -46.86
C ASN A 251 -10.18 38.93 -47.23
N LYS A 252 -10.76 39.96 -46.62
CA LYS A 252 -10.34 41.35 -46.83
C LYS A 252 -9.09 41.71 -46.01
N VAL A 253 -8.97 41.21 -44.80
CA VAL A 253 -7.85 41.44 -43.88
C VAL A 253 -6.62 40.61 -44.26
N MET A 254 -6.83 39.43 -44.84
CA MET A 254 -5.77 38.50 -45.26
C MET A 254 -5.35 38.65 -46.72
N LYS A 255 -5.92 39.61 -47.46
CA LYS A 255 -5.55 39.84 -48.86
C LYS A 255 -4.04 40.11 -48.99
N GLY A 256 -3.32 39.21 -49.65
CA GLY A 256 -1.87 39.28 -49.84
C GLY A 256 -1.04 38.55 -48.78
N LYS A 257 -1.67 37.93 -47.77
CA LYS A 257 -1.01 37.02 -46.83
C LYS A 257 -1.33 35.57 -47.23
N ASP A 258 -0.29 34.78 -47.45
CA ASP A 258 -0.39 33.32 -47.64
C ASP A 258 -0.82 32.64 -46.32
N VAL A 259 -2.12 32.48 -46.14
CA VAL A 259 -2.78 31.91 -44.95
C VAL A 259 -3.95 31.08 -45.47
N ALA A 260 -4.15 29.87 -44.94
CA ALA A 260 -5.27 29.03 -45.32
C ALA A 260 -6.62 29.69 -44.96
N ASP A 261 -7.69 29.27 -45.62
CA ASP A 261 -9.04 29.66 -45.23
C ASP A 261 -9.33 29.13 -43.81
N PRO A 262 -10.04 29.91 -42.97
CA PRO A 262 -10.29 29.51 -41.61
C PRO A 262 -11.37 28.43 -41.57
N GLU A 263 -11.28 27.56 -40.56
CA GLU A 263 -12.42 26.73 -40.18
C GLU A 263 -13.48 27.63 -39.50
N VAL A 264 -14.76 27.41 -39.84
CA VAL A 264 -15.92 28.21 -39.40
C VAL A 264 -16.90 27.34 -38.64
#